data_AF-A0A846DFL4-F1
#
_entry.id   AF-A0A846DFL4-F1
#
_cell.length_a   1.000
_cell.length_b   1.000
_cell.length_c   1.000
_cell.angle_alpha   90.00
_cell.angle_beta   90.00
_cell.angle_gamma   90.00
#
_symmetry.space_group_name_H-M   'P 1'
#
loop_
_entity.id
_entity.type
_entity.pdbx_description
1 polymer ?
#
loop_
_entity_poly.entity_id
_entity_poly.type
_entity_poly.pdbx_seq_one_letter_code
_entity_poly.pdbx_strand_id
1 'polypeptide(L)'
;MTINARPEKTYGLIVGIEQYQATNWNVNGPVHDAIKFADWLLSQGVPTDNIRLCLSPLNGNSTLVKEFEITSKPATEHNLVDIITNDLSQKNGDLLFMFWAGHGLITSERNRRLLCADASKNNWQNLDFNSLLLLLGSESFKIPHHICIVDACANYLLESRGRPTNLGGKHFNSGQPRKDSQQFVLLATREGETAKVNSSEQTGYFSQAVREALAHHDWLPDMKVVADHVKEQFASLNEKQQLPTYFYRRSWDGDREDYHPNPFEIAHNIPSTQACKFVDRYKPLEKLHQLLQDNNIVAITDPTGKGGVGKTELAIRYSWYKLEDYPGGCCWLYFKGVDIVTQLSEFAFVNDFPSFKIPENLSIASQLAYCWRKWQPGKVLLVFDNVTDIKQIKDYLPPMGSRFRVLITTRSSQLPYASIPLGGLPETEALELLANLLRQEFDQKELEFAKTLCQKVRFEPLALYTLAGLFSKPGST
;
A
#
# COMPACT_ATOMS: atom_id res chain seq x y z
N MET A 1 -11.90 -10.93 -17.75
CA MET A 1 -12.79 -9.79 -17.99
C MET A 1 -12.49 -9.11 -19.31
N THR A 2 -13.51 -9.02 -20.17
CA THR A 2 -13.38 -8.46 -21.52
C THR A 2 -14.02 -7.07 -21.55
N ILE A 3 -13.21 -6.02 -21.64
CA ILE A 3 -13.70 -4.70 -22.06
C ILE A 3 -13.90 -4.80 -23.58
N ASN A 4 -15.07 -4.44 -24.09
CA ASN A 4 -15.28 -4.37 -25.53
C ASN A 4 -14.97 -2.95 -25.99
N ALA A 5 -13.84 -2.76 -26.68
CA ALA A 5 -13.43 -1.49 -27.24
C ALA A 5 -12.87 -1.69 -28.64
N ARG A 6 -13.08 -0.73 -29.54
CA ARG A 6 -12.47 -0.75 -30.87
C ARG A 6 -11.17 0.05 -30.88
N PRO A 7 -10.15 -0.34 -31.68
CA PRO A 7 -8.90 0.42 -31.77
C PRO A 7 -9.13 1.88 -32.17
N GLU A 8 -10.02 2.13 -33.13
CA GLU A 8 -10.29 3.49 -33.66
C GLU A 8 -11.02 4.39 -32.66
N LYS A 9 -11.60 3.79 -31.62
CA LYS A 9 -12.28 4.47 -30.52
C LYS A 9 -11.48 4.43 -29.22
N THR A 10 -10.25 3.95 -29.26
CA THR A 10 -9.37 3.93 -28.10
C THR A 10 -8.47 5.14 -28.10
N TYR A 11 -8.27 5.72 -26.92
CA TYR A 11 -7.31 6.80 -26.68
C TYR A 11 -6.18 6.29 -25.80
N GLY A 12 -4.96 6.73 -26.08
CA GLY A 12 -3.76 6.40 -25.30
C GLY A 12 -3.29 7.59 -24.47
N LEU A 13 -2.96 7.38 -23.19
CA LEU A 13 -2.11 8.28 -22.42
C LEU A 13 -0.86 7.52 -22.01
N ILE A 14 0.25 7.78 -22.70
CA ILE A 14 1.47 7.00 -22.59
C ILE A 14 2.58 7.89 -22.04
N VAL A 15 3.05 7.57 -20.84
CA VAL A 15 3.97 8.42 -20.07
C VAL A 15 5.25 7.67 -19.77
N GLY A 16 6.40 8.25 -20.12
CA GLY A 16 7.72 7.71 -19.84
C GLY A 16 8.67 8.81 -19.35
N ILE A 17 9.13 8.71 -18.09
CA ILE A 17 9.92 9.76 -17.45
C ILE A 17 11.27 9.21 -17.04
N GLU A 18 12.33 9.70 -17.68
CA GLU A 18 13.72 9.34 -17.37
C GLU A 18 14.49 10.51 -16.74
N GLN A 19 14.27 11.72 -17.26
CA GLN A 19 14.87 12.94 -16.76
C GLN A 19 13.92 13.67 -15.81
N TYR A 20 14.41 13.97 -14.61
CA TYR A 20 13.71 14.74 -13.59
C TYR A 20 14.44 16.07 -13.35
N GLN A 21 13.71 17.09 -12.89
CA GLN A 21 14.34 18.34 -12.43
C GLN A 21 15.31 18.07 -11.27
N ALA A 22 14.96 17.15 -10.36
CA ALA A 22 15.94 16.52 -9.47
C ALA A 22 16.78 15.49 -10.23
N THR A 23 17.93 15.90 -10.75
CA THR A 23 18.81 15.06 -11.59
C THR A 23 19.27 13.76 -10.93
N ASN A 24 19.31 13.71 -9.60
CA ASN A 24 19.63 12.49 -8.84
C ASN A 24 18.48 11.46 -8.82
N TRP A 25 17.33 11.77 -9.42
CA TRP A 25 16.22 10.85 -9.64
C TRP A 25 16.18 10.31 -11.06
N ASN A 26 17.14 10.68 -11.91
CA ASN A 26 17.17 10.19 -13.28
C ASN A 26 17.27 8.66 -13.34
N VAL A 27 16.50 8.05 -14.24
CA VAL A 27 16.43 6.60 -14.43
C VAL A 27 16.32 6.30 -15.92
N ASN A 28 17.07 5.32 -16.42
CA ASN A 28 17.00 4.93 -17.83
C ASN A 28 16.02 3.78 -18.04
N GLY A 29 15.25 3.81 -19.12
CA GLY A 29 14.30 2.75 -19.51
C GLY A 29 12.85 3.20 -19.66
N PRO A 30 12.28 4.05 -18.77
CA PRO A 30 10.88 4.47 -18.89
C PRO A 30 10.45 5.04 -20.25
N VAL A 31 11.31 5.78 -20.95
CA VAL A 31 10.97 6.29 -22.29
C VAL A 31 10.97 5.18 -23.34
N HIS A 32 11.87 4.21 -23.23
CA HIS A 32 11.86 3.02 -24.10
C HIS A 32 10.58 2.21 -23.90
N ASP A 33 10.15 2.01 -22.65
CA ASP A 33 8.90 1.30 -22.36
C ASP A 33 7.69 2.05 -22.90
N ALA A 34 7.61 3.37 -22.65
CA ALA A 34 6.53 4.20 -23.16
C ALA A 34 6.43 4.13 -24.70
N ILE A 35 7.55 4.22 -25.42
CA ILE A 35 7.56 4.10 -26.87
C ILE A 35 7.10 2.71 -27.32
N LYS A 36 7.55 1.63 -26.66
CA LYS A 36 7.10 0.26 -26.99
C LYS A 36 5.59 0.05 -26.75
N PHE A 37 5.02 0.67 -25.71
CA PHE A 37 3.56 0.63 -25.49
C PHE A 37 2.79 1.47 -26.51
N ALA A 38 3.31 2.64 -26.89
CA ALA A 38 2.71 3.45 -27.94
C ALA A 38 2.76 2.74 -29.31
N ASP A 39 3.89 2.12 -29.64
CA ASP A 39 4.08 1.30 -30.85
C ASP A 39 3.14 0.10 -30.86
N TRP A 40 2.99 -0.58 -29.72
CA TRP A 40 1.99 -1.64 -29.58
C TRP A 40 0.58 -1.12 -29.88
N LEU A 41 0.14 0.02 -29.32
CA LEU A 41 -1.18 0.59 -29.64
C LEU A 41 -1.34 0.90 -31.14
N LEU A 42 -0.33 1.46 -31.78
CA LEU A 42 -0.33 1.70 -33.24
C LEU A 42 -0.46 0.38 -34.01
N SER A 43 0.28 -0.65 -33.62
CA SER A 43 0.22 -1.98 -34.26
C SER A 43 -1.16 -2.63 -34.15
N GLN A 44 -1.94 -2.27 -33.14
CA GLN A 44 -3.31 -2.74 -32.94
C GLN A 44 -4.35 -1.90 -33.70
N GLY A 45 -3.93 -0.85 -34.42
CA GLY A 45 -4.82 0.02 -35.20
C GLY A 45 -5.37 1.22 -34.43
N VAL A 46 -4.81 1.56 -33.25
CA VAL A 46 -5.17 2.80 -32.57
C VAL A 46 -4.62 3.99 -33.37
N PRO A 47 -5.44 4.99 -33.76
CA PRO A 47 -4.98 6.12 -34.55
C PRO A 47 -3.90 6.93 -33.84
N THR A 48 -2.90 7.39 -34.60
CA THR A 48 -1.81 8.26 -34.12
C THR A 48 -2.36 9.48 -33.35
N ASP A 49 -3.41 10.10 -33.89
CA ASP A 49 -4.09 11.26 -33.29
C ASP A 49 -4.86 10.96 -31.99
N ASN A 50 -5.07 9.69 -31.64
CA ASN A 50 -5.71 9.28 -30.39
C ASN A 50 -4.71 9.01 -29.26
N ILE A 51 -3.41 8.97 -29.55
CA ILE A 51 -2.37 8.68 -28.57
C ILE A 51 -1.75 9.99 -28.10
N ARG A 52 -1.68 10.16 -26.78
CA ARG A 52 -0.99 11.26 -26.09
C ARG A 52 0.27 10.71 -25.49
N LEU A 53 1.40 11.02 -26.14
CA LEU A 53 2.72 10.59 -25.72
C LEU A 53 3.39 11.70 -24.90
N CYS A 54 3.69 11.42 -23.64
CA CYS A 54 4.33 12.35 -22.71
C CYS A 54 5.68 11.79 -22.27
N LEU A 55 6.78 12.39 -22.71
CA LEU A 55 8.12 11.86 -22.46
C LEU A 55 9.03 12.87 -21.78
N SER A 56 10.01 12.36 -21.03
CA SER A 56 11.16 13.13 -20.57
C SER A 56 12.44 12.29 -20.73
N PRO A 57 13.02 12.24 -21.94
CA PRO A 57 14.17 11.39 -22.22
C PRO A 57 15.44 11.90 -21.59
N LEU A 58 16.33 10.98 -21.18
CA LEU A 58 17.73 11.34 -20.98
C LEU A 58 18.36 11.79 -22.31
N ASN A 59 19.39 12.63 -22.23
CA ASN A 59 20.09 13.16 -23.41
C ASN A 59 20.44 12.06 -24.44
N GLY A 60 20.92 10.90 -23.97
CA GLY A 60 21.29 9.76 -24.82
C GLY A 60 20.12 9.10 -25.57
N ASN A 61 18.88 9.28 -25.10
CA ASN A 61 17.67 8.71 -25.69
C ASN A 61 16.90 9.72 -26.55
N SER A 62 17.43 10.94 -26.76
CA SER A 62 16.74 12.00 -27.51
C SER A 62 16.46 11.63 -28.97
N THR A 63 17.35 10.84 -29.60
CA THR A 63 17.18 10.39 -30.99
C THR A 63 15.99 9.45 -31.14
N LEU A 64 15.83 8.51 -30.20
CA LEU A 64 14.71 7.58 -30.14
C LEU A 64 13.36 8.32 -30.14
N VAL A 65 13.27 9.42 -29.39
CA VAL A 65 12.04 10.24 -29.32
C VAL A 65 11.79 11.01 -30.61
N LYS A 66 12.84 11.48 -31.30
CA LYS A 66 12.73 12.24 -32.55
C LYS A 66 12.34 11.38 -33.75
N GLU A 67 12.75 10.11 -33.74
CA GLU A 67 12.49 9.16 -34.83
C GLU A 67 11.12 8.49 -34.70
N PHE A 68 10.48 8.57 -33.53
CA PHE A 68 9.16 7.99 -33.32
C PHE A 68 8.04 8.81 -33.98
N GLU A 69 7.05 8.13 -34.56
CA GLU A 69 5.99 8.75 -35.37
C GLU A 69 5.11 9.74 -34.58
N ILE A 70 4.89 9.47 -33.30
CA ILE A 70 4.03 10.30 -32.44
C ILE A 70 4.85 11.43 -31.84
N THR A 71 4.44 12.68 -32.11
CA THR A 71 5.02 13.84 -31.45
C THR A 71 4.75 13.80 -29.95
N SER A 72 5.81 13.73 -29.15
CA SER A 72 5.69 13.73 -27.69
C SER A 72 5.62 15.15 -27.11
N LYS A 73 4.94 15.28 -25.95
CA LYS A 73 4.98 16.48 -25.10
C LYS A 73 5.87 16.19 -23.88
N PRO A 74 6.50 17.22 -23.26
CA PRO A 74 7.19 17.05 -21.99
C PRO A 74 6.26 16.47 -20.91
N ALA A 75 6.71 15.46 -20.17
CA ALA A 75 5.95 14.82 -19.09
C ALA A 75 5.92 15.63 -17.77
N THR A 76 5.65 16.94 -17.87
CA THR A 76 5.50 17.83 -16.71
C THR A 76 4.09 17.71 -16.12
N GLU A 77 3.92 18.07 -14.85
CA GLU A 77 2.61 18.08 -14.19
C GLU A 77 1.61 18.93 -14.99
N HIS A 78 2.02 20.12 -15.41
CA HIS A 78 1.16 21.02 -16.19
C HIS A 78 0.62 20.37 -17.47
N ASN A 79 1.50 19.76 -18.28
CA ASN A 79 1.10 19.14 -19.54
C ASN A 79 0.22 17.91 -19.31
N LEU A 80 0.56 17.08 -18.33
CA LEU A 80 -0.21 15.88 -18.00
C LEU A 80 -1.63 16.25 -17.54
N VAL A 81 -1.73 17.26 -16.68
CA VAL A 81 -3.01 17.78 -16.20
C VAL A 81 -3.85 18.33 -17.34
N ASP A 82 -3.27 19.18 -18.18
CA ASP A 82 -3.97 19.76 -19.33
C ASP A 82 -4.51 18.69 -20.28
N ILE A 83 -3.68 17.69 -20.61
CA ILE A 83 -4.08 16.55 -21.44
C ILE A 83 -5.24 15.77 -20.79
N ILE A 84 -5.16 15.48 -19.49
CA ILE A 84 -6.20 14.72 -18.80
C ILE A 84 -7.50 15.54 -18.70
N THR A 85 -7.43 16.77 -18.21
CA THR A 85 -8.62 17.53 -17.81
C THR A 85 -9.25 18.30 -18.96
N ASN A 86 -8.46 18.77 -19.93
CA ASN A 86 -8.95 19.67 -20.99
C ASN A 86 -9.04 18.97 -22.36
N ASP A 87 -8.30 17.89 -22.58
CA ASP A 87 -8.34 17.15 -23.85
C ASP A 87 -9.06 15.79 -23.72
N LEU A 88 -8.45 14.81 -23.03
CA LEU A 88 -8.96 13.44 -22.95
C LEU A 88 -10.34 13.35 -22.28
N SER A 89 -10.60 14.17 -21.25
CA SER A 89 -11.91 14.22 -20.57
C SER A 89 -13.07 14.51 -21.52
N GLN A 90 -12.79 15.20 -22.63
CA GLN A 90 -13.78 15.64 -23.61
C GLN A 90 -13.97 14.67 -24.77
N LYS A 91 -13.14 13.64 -24.89
CA LYS A 91 -13.17 12.68 -26.00
C LYS A 91 -14.26 11.64 -25.84
N ASN A 92 -14.91 11.32 -26.95
CA ASN A 92 -15.87 10.23 -27.04
C ASN A 92 -15.18 8.98 -27.60
N GLY A 93 -14.73 8.11 -26.71
CA GLY A 93 -14.07 6.84 -27.02
C GLY A 93 -14.68 5.68 -26.26
N ASP A 94 -14.30 4.47 -26.64
CA ASP A 94 -14.70 3.23 -25.98
C ASP A 94 -13.75 2.93 -24.79
N LEU A 95 -12.45 3.26 -24.91
CA LEU A 95 -11.41 2.93 -23.92
C LEU A 95 -10.34 4.02 -23.83
N LEU A 96 -9.85 4.28 -22.61
CA LEU A 96 -8.58 4.94 -22.35
C LEU A 96 -7.55 3.90 -21.91
N PHE A 97 -6.51 3.72 -22.70
CA PHE A 97 -5.33 2.93 -22.33
C PHE A 97 -4.26 3.86 -21.77
N MET A 98 -4.03 3.77 -20.48
CA MET A 98 -3.01 4.55 -19.78
C MET A 98 -1.83 3.66 -19.43
N PHE A 99 -0.63 4.06 -19.89
CA PHE A 99 0.63 3.49 -19.45
C PHE A 99 1.46 4.57 -18.78
N TRP A 100 2.04 4.25 -17.62
CA TRP A 100 2.94 5.14 -16.90
C TRP A 100 4.20 4.39 -16.48
N ALA A 101 5.37 4.89 -16.87
CA ALA A 101 6.66 4.46 -16.35
C ALA A 101 7.46 5.63 -15.79
N GLY A 102 7.97 5.46 -14.57
CA GLY A 102 8.80 6.45 -13.88
C GLY A 102 8.77 6.27 -12.36
N HIS A 103 9.15 7.32 -11.63
CA HIS A 103 9.05 7.33 -10.18
C HIS A 103 7.62 7.43 -9.70
N GLY A 104 7.35 6.66 -8.65
CA GLY A 104 6.12 6.72 -7.89
C GLY A 104 6.43 6.51 -6.42
N LEU A 105 5.45 6.83 -5.59
CA LEU A 105 5.53 6.63 -4.15
C LEU A 105 4.14 6.41 -3.58
N ILE A 106 4.11 6.00 -2.32
CA ILE A 106 2.89 5.93 -1.53
C ILE A 106 2.97 6.90 -0.33
N THR A 107 1.85 7.54 0.01
CA THR A 107 1.73 8.41 1.19
C THR A 107 1.40 7.60 2.45
N SER A 108 1.42 8.24 3.63
CA SER A 108 0.95 7.64 4.89
C SER A 108 -0.53 7.24 4.84
N GLU A 109 -1.32 7.97 4.06
CA GLU A 109 -2.72 7.70 3.77
C GLU A 109 -2.89 6.69 2.62
N ARG A 110 -1.83 5.94 2.29
CA ARG A 110 -1.83 4.90 1.27
C ARG A 110 -2.25 5.37 -0.14
N ASN A 111 -2.14 6.68 -0.41
CA ASN A 111 -2.42 7.22 -1.72
C ASN A 111 -1.19 7.14 -2.62
N ARG A 112 -1.37 6.72 -3.87
CA ARG A 112 -0.30 6.63 -4.86
C ARG A 112 -0.06 7.99 -5.50
N ARG A 113 1.21 8.36 -5.62
CA ARG A 113 1.65 9.58 -6.29
C ARG A 113 2.55 9.19 -7.45
N LEU A 114 2.30 9.77 -8.60
CA LEU A 114 3.10 9.56 -9.82
C LEU A 114 3.92 10.81 -10.05
N LEU A 115 5.25 10.73 -9.89
CA LEU A 115 6.12 11.91 -9.94
C LEU A 115 6.31 12.37 -11.39
N CYS A 116 6.10 13.66 -11.62
CA CYS A 116 6.24 14.28 -12.94
C CYS A 116 7.69 14.69 -13.23
N ALA A 117 8.02 14.97 -14.49
CA ALA A 117 9.39 15.35 -14.90
C ALA A 117 9.89 16.64 -14.24
N ASP A 118 8.99 17.56 -13.90
CA ASP A 118 9.25 18.82 -13.18
C ASP A 118 9.28 18.65 -11.64
N ALA A 119 9.32 17.41 -11.16
CA ALA A 119 9.51 17.13 -9.74
C ALA A 119 10.96 17.39 -9.32
N SER A 120 11.10 18.10 -8.20
CA SER A 120 12.34 18.39 -7.50
C SER A 120 12.20 18.08 -6.02
N LYS A 121 13.31 18.14 -5.27
CA LYS A 121 13.31 17.99 -3.81
C LYS A 121 12.50 19.05 -3.07
N ASN A 122 12.16 20.16 -3.73
CA ASN A 122 11.43 21.28 -3.12
C ASN A 122 9.93 21.23 -3.41
N ASN A 123 9.53 20.90 -4.64
CA ASN A 123 8.12 20.99 -5.07
C ASN A 123 7.41 19.64 -5.10
N TRP A 124 8.12 18.52 -5.29
CA TRP A 124 7.55 17.17 -5.40
C TRP A 124 6.36 17.07 -6.38
N GLN A 125 6.41 17.78 -7.52
CA GLN A 125 5.32 17.79 -8.51
C GLN A 125 4.91 16.37 -8.92
N ASN A 126 3.62 16.09 -8.81
CA ASN A 126 3.10 14.74 -8.96
C ASN A 126 1.58 14.72 -9.20
N LEU A 127 1.10 13.59 -9.73
CA LEU A 127 -0.33 13.32 -9.85
C LEU A 127 -0.83 12.47 -8.69
N ASP A 128 -1.98 12.84 -8.12
CA ASP A 128 -2.72 11.98 -7.22
C ASP A 128 -3.47 10.91 -8.03
N PHE A 129 -2.87 9.72 -8.15
CA PHE A 129 -3.40 8.64 -8.98
C PHE A 129 -4.76 8.12 -8.47
N ASN A 130 -4.99 8.12 -7.16
CA ASN A 130 -6.26 7.72 -6.57
C ASN A 130 -7.37 8.69 -7.03
N SER A 131 -7.15 10.00 -6.93
CA SER A 131 -8.12 11.00 -7.40
C SER A 131 -8.31 10.95 -8.93
N LEU A 132 -7.25 10.62 -9.68
CA LEU A 132 -7.34 10.44 -11.13
C LEU A 132 -8.29 9.28 -11.48
N LEU A 133 -8.16 8.12 -10.81
CA LEU A 133 -9.07 6.99 -11.02
C LEU A 133 -10.52 7.36 -10.71
N LEU A 134 -10.77 8.21 -9.71
CA LEU A 134 -12.11 8.75 -9.42
C LEU A 134 -12.63 9.64 -10.55
N LEU A 135 -11.82 10.54 -11.09
CA LEU A 135 -12.19 11.36 -12.25
C LEU A 135 -12.55 10.47 -13.45
N LEU A 136 -11.68 9.52 -13.79
CA LEU A 136 -11.87 8.59 -14.91
C LEU A 136 -13.19 7.81 -14.79
N GLY A 137 -13.55 7.36 -13.57
CA GLY A 137 -14.79 6.64 -13.32
C GLY A 137 -16.06 7.51 -13.19
N SER A 138 -15.97 8.82 -13.46
CA SER A 138 -17.06 9.77 -13.25
C SER A 138 -17.62 10.36 -14.55
N GLU A 139 -18.80 10.96 -14.48
CA GLU A 139 -19.44 11.64 -15.62
C GLU A 139 -18.63 12.84 -16.15
N SER A 140 -17.66 13.32 -15.37
CA SER A 140 -16.71 14.36 -15.80
C SER A 140 -15.67 13.84 -16.80
N PHE A 141 -15.63 12.53 -17.08
CA PHE A 141 -14.76 11.91 -18.07
C PHE A 141 -15.58 11.05 -19.04
N LYS A 142 -15.64 11.44 -20.31
CA LYS A 142 -16.60 10.86 -21.27
C LYS A 142 -16.29 9.42 -21.68
N ILE A 143 -15.01 9.01 -21.66
CA ILE A 143 -14.61 7.64 -21.99
C ILE A 143 -15.02 6.70 -20.84
N PRO A 144 -15.79 5.61 -21.08
CA PRO A 144 -16.31 4.73 -20.03
C PRO A 144 -15.27 3.80 -19.42
N HIS A 145 -14.40 3.24 -20.25
CA HIS A 145 -13.54 2.13 -19.86
C HIS A 145 -12.08 2.57 -19.79
N HIS A 146 -11.35 1.99 -18.84
CA HIS A 146 -9.99 2.39 -18.54
C HIS A 146 -9.13 1.16 -18.26
N ILE A 147 -7.97 1.10 -18.90
CA ILE A 147 -6.89 0.18 -18.53
C ILE A 147 -5.72 1.05 -18.09
N CYS A 148 -5.28 0.92 -16.84
CA CYS A 148 -4.16 1.67 -16.29
C CYS A 148 -3.04 0.71 -15.91
N ILE A 149 -1.91 0.82 -16.59
CA ILE A 149 -0.71 0.02 -16.34
C ILE A 149 0.36 0.97 -15.80
N VAL A 150 0.82 0.73 -14.58
CA VAL A 150 1.72 1.65 -13.87
C VAL A 150 2.98 0.91 -13.43
N ASP A 151 4.08 1.20 -14.13
CA ASP A 151 5.44 0.82 -13.74
C ASP A 151 6.09 1.92 -12.90
N ALA A 152 5.71 1.95 -11.63
CA ALA A 152 6.24 2.88 -10.66
C ALA A 152 6.32 2.24 -9.27
N CYS A 153 7.25 2.72 -8.45
CA CYS A 153 7.40 2.26 -7.09
C CYS A 153 6.16 2.59 -6.25
N ALA A 154 5.89 1.76 -5.25
CA ALA A 154 4.88 2.01 -4.21
C ALA A 154 5.54 2.05 -2.83
N ASN A 155 6.82 2.38 -2.78
CA ASN A 155 7.57 2.36 -1.54
C ASN A 155 7.16 3.54 -0.66
N TYR A 156 6.96 3.21 0.61
CA TYR A 156 6.80 4.21 1.64
C TYR A 156 8.20 4.71 1.99
N LEU A 157 8.78 5.54 1.12
CA LEU A 157 10.12 6.08 1.37
C LEU A 157 10.04 7.15 2.48
N LEU A 158 10.06 6.68 3.72
CA LEU A 158 10.27 7.45 4.96
C LEU A 158 11.68 8.08 5.03
N GLU A 159 12.54 7.87 4.03
CA GLU A 159 14.00 7.99 4.20
C GLU A 159 14.71 8.96 3.24
N SER A 160 13.98 9.83 2.54
CA SER A 160 14.63 11.00 1.95
C SER A 160 14.55 12.17 2.93
N ARG A 161 15.68 12.54 3.56
CA ARG A 161 15.82 13.77 4.36
C ARG A 161 15.09 14.93 3.66
N GLY A 162 14.10 15.53 4.33
CA GLY A 162 13.35 16.70 3.82
C GLY A 162 12.01 16.43 3.12
N ARG A 163 11.52 15.18 3.06
CA ARG A 163 10.20 14.86 2.47
C ARG A 163 9.04 15.16 3.44
N PRO A 164 7.93 15.78 2.99
CA PRO A 164 6.69 15.89 3.77
C PRO A 164 6.03 14.52 3.98
N THR A 165 5.62 14.22 5.22
CA THR A 165 4.87 12.98 5.54
C THR A 165 3.52 12.93 4.82
N ASN A 166 2.86 14.08 4.69
CA ASN A 166 1.56 14.24 4.03
C ASN A 166 1.75 14.80 2.62
N LEU A 167 2.51 14.10 1.79
CA LEU A 167 2.79 14.57 0.44
C LEU A 167 1.48 14.64 -0.37
N GLY A 168 1.01 15.88 -0.58
CA GLY A 168 -0.09 16.17 -1.49
C GLY A 168 0.27 15.81 -2.93
N GLY A 169 -0.66 16.04 -3.82
CA GLY A 169 -0.45 15.88 -5.25
C GLY A 169 -1.46 16.68 -6.01
N LYS A 170 -1.32 16.74 -7.33
CA LYS A 170 -2.36 17.31 -8.14
C LYS A 170 -3.62 16.46 -8.02
N HIS A 171 -4.60 17.01 -7.31
CA HIS A 171 -5.92 16.42 -7.15
C HIS A 171 -6.77 16.62 -8.42
N PHE A 172 -7.51 15.59 -8.81
CA PHE A 172 -8.49 15.63 -9.88
C PHE A 172 -9.90 15.62 -9.29
N ASN A 173 -10.65 16.69 -9.54
CA ASN A 173 -12.04 16.76 -9.13
C ASN A 173 -12.86 15.78 -9.98
N SER A 174 -13.66 14.94 -9.32
CA SER A 174 -14.55 13.98 -9.98
C SER A 174 -16.00 14.43 -9.90
N GLY A 175 -16.78 14.07 -10.91
CA GLY A 175 -18.23 14.24 -10.93
C GLY A 175 -18.94 13.05 -10.27
N GLN A 176 -20.23 12.87 -10.60
CA GLN A 176 -20.96 11.69 -10.14
C GLN A 176 -20.33 10.41 -10.73
N PRO A 177 -20.21 9.32 -9.94
CA PRO A 177 -19.75 8.04 -10.47
C PRO A 177 -20.65 7.53 -11.59
N ARG A 178 -20.06 7.02 -12.66
CA ARG A 178 -20.80 6.40 -13.76
C ARG A 178 -21.30 5.02 -13.38
N LYS A 179 -22.40 4.57 -14.01
CA LYS A 179 -22.98 3.22 -13.87
C LYS A 179 -22.47 2.19 -14.87
N ASP A 180 -21.79 2.64 -15.92
CA ASP A 180 -21.26 1.81 -17.01
C ASP A 180 -19.73 1.78 -17.07
N SER A 181 -19.03 2.41 -16.12
CA SER A 181 -17.57 2.48 -16.14
C SER A 181 -16.94 1.17 -15.69
N GLN A 182 -15.85 0.80 -16.38
CA GLN A 182 -15.03 -0.35 -16.03
C GLN A 182 -13.57 0.06 -16.01
N GLN A 183 -12.87 -0.22 -14.92
CA GLN A 183 -11.45 0.12 -14.77
C GLN A 183 -10.66 -1.12 -14.40
N PHE A 184 -9.62 -1.42 -15.16
CA PHE A 184 -8.62 -2.41 -14.81
C PHE A 184 -7.31 -1.69 -14.51
N VAL A 185 -6.75 -1.91 -13.32
CA VAL A 185 -5.50 -1.27 -12.91
C VAL A 185 -4.48 -2.35 -12.59
N LEU A 186 -3.34 -2.32 -13.30
CA LEU A 186 -2.21 -3.22 -13.10
C LEU A 186 -0.99 -2.41 -12.65
N LEU A 187 -0.45 -2.76 -11.50
CA LEU A 187 0.61 -2.03 -10.82
C LEU A 187 1.85 -2.91 -10.73
N ALA A 188 3.01 -2.32 -11.00
CA ALA A 188 4.30 -3.00 -10.91
C ALA A 188 4.57 -3.64 -9.56
N THR A 189 4.14 -3.00 -8.47
CA THR A 189 4.41 -3.45 -7.11
C THR A 189 3.19 -3.34 -6.19
N ARG A 190 3.10 -4.25 -5.22
CA ARG A 190 2.27 -4.03 -4.03
C ARG A 190 2.82 -2.86 -3.22
N GLU A 191 2.04 -2.40 -2.26
CA GLU A 191 2.43 -1.31 -1.38
C GLU A 191 3.65 -1.67 -0.54
N GLY A 192 4.55 -0.69 -0.34
CA GLY A 192 5.80 -0.87 0.38
C GLY A 192 6.97 -1.34 -0.48
N GLU A 193 6.75 -1.71 -1.75
CA GLU A 193 7.79 -2.26 -2.63
C GLU A 193 8.29 -1.28 -3.69
N THR A 194 9.47 -1.60 -4.24
CA THR A 194 10.18 -0.82 -5.26
C THR A 194 10.12 -1.56 -6.60
N ALA A 195 9.72 -0.85 -7.65
CA ALA A 195 9.77 -1.36 -9.01
C ALA A 195 11.22 -1.47 -9.49
N LYS A 196 11.56 -2.58 -10.15
CA LYS A 196 12.92 -2.89 -10.58
C LYS A 196 13.08 -2.73 -12.09
N VAL A 197 14.23 -2.18 -12.47
CA VAL A 197 14.62 -1.98 -13.87
C VAL A 197 15.62 -3.06 -14.28
N ASN A 198 15.49 -3.52 -15.52
CA ASN A 198 16.48 -4.32 -16.23
C ASN A 198 17.41 -3.38 -17.02
N SER A 199 18.54 -3.04 -16.43
CA SER A 199 19.46 -2.04 -17.00
C SER A 199 20.11 -2.48 -18.32
N SER A 200 20.29 -3.78 -18.57
CA SER A 200 20.87 -4.27 -19.83
C SER A 200 19.92 -4.09 -21.01
N GLU A 201 18.61 -4.25 -20.76
CA GLU A 201 17.54 -4.18 -21.77
C GLU A 201 16.84 -2.81 -21.80
N GLN A 202 17.27 -1.86 -20.94
CA GLN A 202 16.69 -0.52 -20.82
C GLN A 202 15.16 -0.56 -20.65
N THR A 203 14.66 -1.40 -19.75
CA THR A 203 13.21 -1.64 -19.56
C THR A 203 12.91 -1.98 -18.09
N GLY A 204 11.73 -1.65 -17.60
CA GLY A 204 11.21 -2.19 -16.34
C GLY A 204 10.95 -3.69 -16.46
N TYR A 205 11.30 -4.50 -15.45
CA TYR A 205 10.95 -5.94 -15.49
C TYR A 205 9.43 -6.16 -15.58
N PHE A 206 8.66 -5.27 -14.96
CA PHE A 206 7.21 -5.31 -15.04
C PHE A 206 6.71 -4.87 -16.42
N SER A 207 7.19 -3.74 -16.92
CA SER A 207 6.84 -3.29 -18.29
C SER A 207 7.15 -4.35 -19.34
N GLN A 208 8.30 -5.03 -19.24
CA GLN A 208 8.66 -6.15 -20.10
C GLN A 208 7.66 -7.30 -20.00
N ALA A 209 7.38 -7.78 -18.78
CA ALA A 209 6.45 -8.88 -18.55
C ALA A 209 5.05 -8.57 -19.11
N VAL A 210 4.57 -7.35 -18.92
CA VAL A 210 3.28 -6.91 -19.46
C VAL A 210 3.28 -6.92 -20.98
N ARG A 211 4.34 -6.40 -21.63
CA ARG A 211 4.44 -6.41 -23.10
C ARG A 211 4.47 -7.82 -23.66
N GLU A 212 5.22 -8.73 -23.04
CA GLU A 212 5.26 -10.14 -23.41
C GLU A 212 3.89 -10.80 -23.26
N ALA A 213 3.20 -10.55 -22.15
CA ALA A 213 1.84 -11.03 -21.93
C ALA A 213 0.84 -10.49 -22.98
N LEU A 214 0.93 -9.20 -23.33
CA LEU A 214 0.07 -8.58 -24.34
C LEU A 214 0.32 -9.13 -25.75
N ALA A 215 1.57 -9.48 -26.09
CA ALA A 215 1.93 -10.00 -27.41
C ALA A 215 1.29 -11.36 -27.74
N HIS A 216 0.78 -12.08 -26.75
CA HIS A 216 0.09 -13.36 -26.93
C HIS A 216 -1.39 -13.23 -27.32
N HIS A 217 -1.89 -12.01 -27.51
CA HIS A 217 -3.30 -11.76 -27.72
C HIS A 217 -3.56 -10.79 -28.86
N ASP A 218 -4.65 -11.04 -29.59
CA ASP A 218 -5.24 -10.07 -30.52
C ASP A 218 -5.87 -8.89 -29.74
N TRP A 219 -6.32 -7.87 -30.48
CA TRP A 219 -6.80 -6.62 -29.92
C TRP A 219 -7.81 -6.79 -28.77
N LEU A 220 -7.44 -6.07 -27.70
CA LEU A 220 -7.91 -6.04 -26.32
C LEU A 220 -8.03 -7.39 -25.59
N PRO A 221 -6.92 -7.87 -24.99
CA PRO A 221 -6.96 -9.08 -24.19
C PRO A 221 -7.80 -8.94 -22.93
N ASP A 222 -8.18 -10.11 -22.42
CA ASP A 222 -8.62 -10.24 -21.03
C ASP A 222 -7.47 -9.82 -20.09
N MET A 223 -7.57 -8.63 -19.53
CA MET A 223 -6.50 -8.10 -18.69
C MET A 223 -6.26 -8.90 -17.40
N LYS A 224 -7.23 -9.72 -16.96
CA LYS A 224 -6.99 -10.68 -15.88
C LYS A 224 -6.00 -11.76 -16.32
N VAL A 225 -6.16 -12.29 -17.54
CA VAL A 225 -5.23 -13.28 -18.13
C VAL A 225 -3.84 -12.67 -18.28
N VAL A 226 -3.75 -11.43 -18.77
CA VAL A 226 -2.48 -10.68 -18.85
C VAL A 226 -1.84 -10.56 -17.48
N ALA A 227 -2.60 -10.16 -16.47
CA ALA A 227 -2.08 -9.98 -15.11
C ALA A 227 -1.67 -11.29 -14.43
N ASP A 228 -2.43 -12.37 -14.65
CA ASP A 228 -2.10 -13.71 -14.15
C ASP A 228 -0.79 -14.20 -14.79
N HIS A 229 -0.60 -14.01 -16.10
CA HIS A 229 0.66 -14.34 -16.77
C HIS A 229 1.85 -13.53 -16.21
N VAL A 230 1.67 -12.23 -16.00
CA VAL A 230 2.69 -11.36 -15.39
C VAL A 230 3.05 -11.86 -13.99
N LYS A 231 2.06 -12.22 -13.16
CA LYS A 231 2.29 -12.76 -11.81
C LYS A 231 3.03 -14.09 -11.86
N GLU A 232 2.69 -14.98 -12.78
CA GLU A 232 3.39 -16.27 -12.97
C GLU A 232 4.86 -16.08 -13.36
N GLN A 233 5.14 -15.16 -14.30
CA GLN A 233 6.52 -14.82 -14.68
C GLN A 233 7.30 -14.33 -13.45
N PHE A 234 6.74 -13.42 -12.65
CA PHE A 234 7.39 -12.92 -11.44
C PHE A 234 7.56 -13.99 -10.35
N ALA A 235 6.62 -14.92 -10.21
CA ALA A 235 6.74 -16.03 -9.26
C ALA A 235 7.87 -17.02 -9.65
N SER A 236 8.09 -17.23 -10.96
CA SER A 236 9.18 -18.09 -11.46
C SER A 236 10.57 -17.46 -11.27
N LEU A 237 10.62 -16.13 -11.21
CA LEU A 237 11.82 -15.34 -10.94
C LEU A 237 12.04 -15.25 -9.42
N ASN A 238 12.49 -16.34 -8.80
CA ASN A 238 12.74 -16.55 -7.36
C ASN A 238 13.63 -15.49 -6.63
N GLU A 239 14.02 -14.39 -7.30
CA GLU A 239 15.02 -13.42 -6.86
C GLU A 239 14.53 -11.95 -6.77
N LYS A 240 13.25 -11.66 -7.04
CA LYS A 240 12.77 -10.26 -7.11
C LYS A 240 11.65 -9.97 -6.11
N GLN A 241 12.01 -9.23 -5.05
CA GLN A 241 11.13 -8.57 -4.07
C GLN A 241 10.19 -7.52 -4.71
N GLN A 242 9.45 -7.91 -5.75
CA GLN A 242 8.47 -7.10 -6.44
C GLN A 242 7.30 -8.01 -6.80
N LEU A 243 6.12 -7.68 -6.30
CA LEU A 243 4.88 -8.42 -6.56
C LEU A 243 3.91 -7.54 -7.36
N PRO A 244 3.74 -7.80 -8.67
CA PRO A 244 2.72 -7.15 -9.47
C PRO A 244 1.33 -7.38 -8.86
N THR A 245 0.57 -6.30 -8.72
CA THR A 245 -0.80 -6.34 -8.17
C THR A 245 -1.77 -5.72 -9.14
N TYR A 246 -3.00 -6.23 -9.16
CA TYR A 246 -4.05 -5.66 -9.98
C TYR A 246 -5.34 -5.57 -9.18
N PHE A 247 -6.18 -4.60 -9.54
CA PHE A 247 -7.55 -4.54 -9.07
C PHE A 247 -8.47 -4.12 -10.21
N TYR A 248 -9.73 -4.49 -10.04
CA TYR A 248 -10.79 -4.21 -10.99
C TYR A 248 -11.90 -3.42 -10.30
N ARG A 249 -12.43 -2.41 -11.00
CA ARG A 249 -13.57 -1.62 -10.53
C ARG A 249 -14.66 -1.61 -11.59
N ARG A 250 -15.85 -2.10 -11.20
CA ARG A 250 -17.12 -1.93 -11.95
C ARG A 250 -18.09 -1.13 -11.10
N SER A 251 -18.90 -0.34 -11.76
CA SER A 251 -19.93 0.47 -11.14
C SER A 251 -21.21 -0.29 -10.74
N TRP A 252 -22.10 0.44 -10.06
CA TRP A 252 -23.16 0.04 -9.12
C TRP A 252 -24.21 -1.02 -9.51
N ASP A 253 -24.32 -1.48 -10.76
CA ASP A 253 -25.51 -2.24 -11.19
C ASP A 253 -25.24 -3.70 -11.68
N GLY A 254 -24.26 -4.43 -11.14
CA GLY A 254 -24.28 -5.91 -11.25
C GLY A 254 -22.96 -6.67 -11.26
N ASP A 255 -22.52 -7.04 -10.05
CA ASP A 255 -21.82 -8.24 -9.59
C ASP A 255 -20.78 -8.92 -10.50
N ARG A 256 -19.52 -8.50 -10.31
CA ARG A 256 -18.36 -9.37 -10.05
C ARG A 256 -17.24 -8.52 -9.45
N GLU A 257 -17.10 -8.60 -8.14
CA GLU A 257 -15.93 -8.13 -7.41
C GLU A 257 -14.99 -9.33 -7.20
N ASP A 258 -13.94 -9.45 -8.03
CA ASP A 258 -12.73 -10.14 -7.59
C ASP A 258 -12.00 -9.17 -6.66
N TYR A 259 -12.48 -9.13 -5.42
CA TYR A 259 -12.07 -8.18 -4.40
C TYR A 259 -10.74 -8.62 -3.78
N HIS A 260 -9.64 -8.00 -4.20
CA HIS A 260 -8.49 -7.81 -3.31
C HIS A 260 -8.81 -6.57 -2.48
N PRO A 261 -9.19 -6.72 -1.22
CA PRO A 261 -9.90 -5.67 -0.52
C PRO A 261 -9.08 -4.39 -0.39
N ASN A 262 -9.71 -3.27 -0.72
CA ASN A 262 -9.21 -1.94 -0.38
C ASN A 262 -9.15 -1.83 1.15
N PRO A 263 -7.99 -1.58 1.76
CA PRO A 263 -7.86 -1.54 3.22
C PRO A 263 -8.67 -0.41 3.90
N PHE A 264 -9.17 0.57 3.14
CA PHE A 264 -10.12 1.59 3.62
C PHE A 264 -11.58 1.11 3.66
N GLU A 265 -11.91 0.02 2.96
CA GLU A 265 -13.23 -0.61 2.97
C GLU A 265 -13.26 -1.83 3.91
N ILE A 266 -12.10 -2.36 4.28
CA ILE A 266 -12.00 -3.37 5.34
C ILE A 266 -12.27 -2.70 6.67
N ALA A 267 -13.40 -3.03 7.28
CA ALA A 267 -13.76 -2.52 8.60
C ALA A 267 -12.62 -2.71 9.62
N HIS A 268 -12.13 -1.61 10.20
CA HIS A 268 -11.05 -1.66 11.19
C HIS A 268 -11.10 -0.48 12.17
N ASN A 269 -10.55 -0.69 13.37
CA ASN A 269 -10.33 0.34 14.39
C ASN A 269 -8.89 0.25 14.94
N ILE A 270 -7.94 -0.07 14.06
CA ILE A 270 -6.53 -0.21 14.43
C ILE A 270 -6.03 1.14 14.99
N PRO A 271 -5.46 1.17 16.22
CA PRO A 271 -4.95 2.40 16.80
C PRO A 271 -3.83 3.01 15.97
N SER A 272 -3.73 4.35 15.99
CA SER A 272 -2.57 5.05 15.47
C SER A 272 -1.31 4.68 16.26
N THR A 273 -0.19 4.54 15.56
CA THR A 273 1.11 4.32 16.20
C THR A 273 1.48 5.51 17.10
N GLN A 274 2.01 5.22 18.28
CA GLN A 274 2.58 6.22 19.18
C GLN A 274 4.11 6.32 19.02
N ALA A 275 4.71 5.45 18.19
CA ALA A 275 6.14 5.44 17.94
C ALA A 275 6.49 6.42 16.81
N CYS A 276 7.40 7.35 17.08
CA CYS A 276 7.96 8.24 16.06
C CYS A 276 8.78 7.51 14.98
N LYS A 277 9.26 6.30 15.26
CA LYS A 277 9.92 5.42 14.30
C LYS A 277 9.71 3.95 14.70
N PHE A 278 9.31 3.13 13.74
CA PHE A 278 9.36 1.68 13.89
C PHE A 278 10.70 1.17 13.37
N VAL A 279 11.57 0.78 14.29
CA VAL A 279 12.89 0.21 14.00
C VAL A 279 12.76 -1.30 13.79
N ASP A 280 13.54 -1.81 12.84
CA ASP A 280 13.40 -3.11 12.17
C ASP A 280 13.01 -4.28 13.10
N ARG A 281 11.74 -4.69 12.98
CA ARG A 281 11.17 -5.92 13.56
C ARG A 281 10.61 -6.83 12.45
N TYR A 282 11.21 -6.85 11.26
CA TYR A 282 10.69 -7.67 10.14
C TYR A 282 10.67 -9.16 10.50
N LYS A 283 11.73 -9.69 11.13
CA LYS A 283 11.79 -11.10 11.56
C LYS A 283 10.66 -11.45 12.56
N PRO A 284 10.41 -10.67 13.64
CA PRO A 284 9.23 -10.87 14.48
C PRO A 284 7.90 -10.77 13.74
N LEU A 285 7.74 -9.85 12.77
CA LEU A 285 6.51 -9.72 11.97
C LEU A 285 6.26 -10.95 11.09
N GLU A 286 7.29 -11.45 10.40
CA GLU A 286 7.21 -12.67 9.58
C GLU A 286 6.88 -13.89 10.43
N LYS A 287 7.57 -14.05 11.57
CA LYS A 287 7.30 -15.14 12.50
C LYS A 287 5.88 -15.07 13.07
N LEU A 288 5.41 -13.87 13.43
CA LEU A 288 4.04 -13.65 13.87
C LEU A 288 3.04 -14.02 12.78
N HIS A 289 3.32 -13.66 11.52
CA HIS A 289 2.48 -14.03 10.39
C HIS A 289 2.37 -15.55 10.26
N GLN A 290 3.50 -16.26 10.27
CA GLN A 290 3.53 -17.72 10.16
C GLN A 290 2.71 -18.37 11.29
N LEU A 291 2.92 -17.93 12.54
CA LEU A 291 2.16 -18.46 13.67
C LEU A 291 0.65 -18.27 13.51
N LEU A 292 0.20 -17.14 12.94
CA LEU A 292 -1.23 -16.86 12.71
C LEU A 292 -1.82 -17.59 11.48
N GLN A 293 -0.98 -18.14 10.60
CA GLN A 293 -1.42 -19.10 9.58
C GLN A 293 -1.65 -20.48 10.20
N ASP A 294 -0.72 -20.91 11.06
CA ASP A 294 -0.73 -22.24 11.65
C ASP A 294 -1.69 -22.37 12.85
N ASN A 295 -2.06 -21.24 13.48
CA ASN A 295 -2.86 -21.21 14.70
C ASN A 295 -4.01 -20.20 14.62
N ASN A 296 -5.13 -20.50 15.29
CA ASN A 296 -6.22 -19.55 15.46
C ASN A 296 -5.91 -18.43 16.47
N ILE A 297 -5.07 -18.71 17.47
CA ILE A 297 -4.76 -17.80 18.58
C ILE A 297 -3.25 -17.72 18.76
N VAL A 298 -2.71 -16.52 18.71
CA VAL A 298 -1.29 -16.24 18.91
C VAL A 298 -1.13 -15.08 19.87
N ALA A 299 -0.14 -15.16 20.76
CA ALA A 299 0.17 -14.11 21.71
C ALA A 299 1.56 -13.51 21.47
N ILE A 300 1.65 -12.18 21.53
CA ILE A 300 2.91 -11.45 21.67
C ILE A 300 3.17 -11.29 23.16
N THR A 301 4.24 -11.92 23.65
CA THR A 301 4.61 -11.91 25.07
C THR A 301 5.83 -11.05 25.30
N ASP A 302 6.07 -10.72 26.57
CA ASP A 302 7.28 -10.05 27.01
C ASP A 302 7.96 -10.94 28.04
N PRO A 303 9.05 -11.63 27.66
CA PRO A 303 9.75 -12.54 28.56
C PRO A 303 10.37 -11.82 29.76
N THR A 304 10.50 -10.49 29.73
CA THR A 304 11.03 -9.69 30.84
C THR A 304 9.97 -9.30 31.87
N GLY A 305 8.68 -9.30 31.48
CA GLY A 305 7.54 -8.89 32.30
C GLY A 305 7.46 -7.39 32.61
N LYS A 306 8.42 -6.57 32.15
CA LYS A 306 8.54 -5.15 32.54
C LYS A 306 7.63 -4.21 31.74
N GLY A 307 7.17 -4.62 30.56
CA GLY A 307 6.48 -3.72 29.64
C GLY A 307 7.46 -3.01 28.69
N GLY A 308 6.95 -2.13 27.82
CA GLY A 308 7.79 -1.24 27.02
C GLY A 308 8.60 -1.84 25.85
N VAL A 309 8.62 -3.17 25.69
CA VAL A 309 9.30 -3.87 24.57
C VAL A 309 8.67 -3.68 23.18
N GLY A 310 7.49 -3.05 23.10
CA GLY A 310 6.81 -2.76 21.83
C GLY A 310 5.78 -3.80 21.35
N LYS A 311 5.17 -4.60 22.24
CA LYS A 311 4.19 -5.64 21.86
C LYS A 311 2.98 -5.07 21.11
N THR A 312 2.39 -4.01 21.67
CA THR A 312 1.27 -3.28 21.08
C THR A 312 1.65 -2.68 19.72
N GLU A 313 2.83 -2.07 19.62
CA GLU A 313 3.31 -1.53 18.34
C GLU A 313 3.53 -2.62 17.30
N LEU A 314 4.09 -3.78 17.68
CA LEU A 314 4.23 -4.93 16.77
C LEU A 314 2.86 -5.43 16.28
N ALA A 315 1.86 -5.48 17.16
CA ALA A 315 0.49 -5.83 16.78
C ALA A 315 -0.14 -4.79 15.84
N ILE A 316 0.01 -3.48 16.12
CA ILE A 316 -0.46 -2.39 15.25
C ILE A 316 0.14 -2.56 13.85
N ARG A 317 1.46 -2.75 13.76
CA ARG A 317 2.17 -2.89 12.49
C ARG A 317 1.73 -4.13 11.73
N TYR A 318 1.58 -5.26 12.42
CA TYR A 318 1.07 -6.48 11.80
C TYR A 318 -0.35 -6.30 11.26
N SER A 319 -1.25 -5.70 12.05
CA SER A 319 -2.64 -5.47 11.65
C SER A 319 -2.74 -4.59 10.41
N TRP A 320 -1.94 -3.53 10.32
CA TRP A 320 -1.87 -2.69 9.12
C TRP A 320 -1.25 -3.43 7.93
N TYR A 321 -0.13 -4.12 8.15
CA TYR A 321 0.60 -4.82 7.09
C TYR A 321 -0.20 -5.96 6.46
N LYS A 322 -1.04 -6.64 7.25
CA LYS A 322 -1.84 -7.78 6.82
C LYS A 322 -3.33 -7.51 6.77
N LEU A 323 -3.76 -6.26 6.78
CA LEU A 323 -5.18 -5.90 6.80
C LEU A 323 -5.98 -6.57 5.67
N GLU A 324 -5.38 -6.64 4.48
CA GLU A 324 -5.97 -7.26 3.29
C GLU A 324 -6.18 -8.78 3.42
N ASP A 325 -5.40 -9.45 4.28
CA ASP A 325 -5.58 -10.88 4.58
C ASP A 325 -6.86 -11.12 5.43
N TYR A 326 -7.50 -10.06 5.93
CA TYR A 326 -8.68 -10.11 6.82
C TYR A 326 -9.87 -9.34 6.24
N PRO A 327 -10.49 -9.80 5.14
CA PRO A 327 -11.63 -9.11 4.51
C PRO A 327 -12.87 -8.99 5.41
N GLY A 328 -12.97 -9.80 6.47
CA GLY A 328 -14.03 -9.69 7.47
C GLY A 328 -13.76 -8.63 8.55
N GLY A 329 -12.64 -7.92 8.47
CA GLY A 329 -12.28 -6.80 9.34
C GLY A 329 -11.18 -7.09 10.35
N CYS A 330 -10.59 -6.01 10.87
CA CYS A 330 -9.62 -6.03 11.96
C CYS A 330 -10.18 -5.27 13.18
N CYS A 331 -10.69 -6.01 14.16
CA CYS A 331 -11.28 -5.44 15.38
C CYS A 331 -10.27 -5.47 16.53
N TRP A 332 -9.86 -4.29 16.95
CA TRP A 332 -9.01 -4.02 18.09
C TRP A 332 -9.85 -3.85 19.36
N LEU A 333 -9.56 -4.69 20.35
CA LEU A 333 -10.25 -4.77 21.63
C LEU A 333 -9.23 -4.49 22.73
N TYR A 334 -9.43 -3.41 23.47
CA TYR A 334 -8.57 -3.06 24.59
C TYR A 334 -9.10 -3.72 25.87
N PHE A 335 -8.34 -4.64 26.46
CA PHE A 335 -8.80 -5.49 27.58
C PHE A 335 -8.83 -4.77 28.94
N LYS A 336 -8.73 -3.43 28.94
CA LYS A 336 -8.76 -2.60 30.15
C LYS A 336 -9.68 -1.39 29.95
N GLY A 337 -10.82 -1.35 30.63
CA GLY A 337 -11.75 -0.22 30.56
C GLY A 337 -13.15 -0.70 30.22
N VAL A 338 -13.66 -0.26 29.06
CA VAL A 338 -14.99 -0.63 28.55
C VAL A 338 -15.06 -2.15 28.33
N ASP A 339 -16.20 -2.77 28.62
CA ASP A 339 -16.38 -4.21 28.43
C ASP A 339 -16.28 -4.60 26.94
N ILE A 340 -15.93 -5.87 26.70
CA ILE A 340 -15.64 -6.36 25.34
C ILE A 340 -16.89 -6.36 24.46
N VAL A 341 -18.08 -6.59 25.02
CA VAL A 341 -19.31 -6.62 24.22
C VAL A 341 -19.65 -5.22 23.70
N THR A 342 -19.52 -4.22 24.55
CA THR A 342 -19.69 -2.81 24.15
C THR A 342 -18.69 -2.43 23.05
N GLN A 343 -17.41 -2.79 23.19
CA GLN A 343 -16.41 -2.51 22.14
C GLN A 343 -16.73 -3.20 20.80
N LEU A 344 -17.23 -4.44 20.83
CA LEU A 344 -17.69 -5.15 19.62
C LEU A 344 -18.92 -4.47 19.00
N SER A 345 -19.84 -3.99 19.82
CA SER A 345 -21.02 -3.24 19.37
C SER A 345 -20.65 -1.92 18.71
N GLU A 346 -19.76 -1.15 19.35
CA GLU A 346 -19.25 0.12 18.82
C GLU A 346 -18.53 -0.09 17.49
N PHE A 347 -17.65 -1.09 17.41
CA PHE A 347 -16.96 -1.44 16.18
C PHE A 347 -17.94 -1.70 15.03
N ALA A 348 -18.94 -2.55 15.28
CA ALA A 348 -19.92 -2.90 14.27
C ALA A 348 -20.82 -1.72 13.87
N PHE A 349 -21.16 -0.84 14.82
CA PHE A 349 -21.93 0.38 14.56
C PHE A 349 -21.16 1.37 13.70
N VAL A 350 -19.89 1.66 14.03
CA VAL A 350 -19.05 2.62 13.29
C VAL A 350 -18.76 2.16 11.87
N ASN A 351 -18.64 0.84 11.65
CA ASN A 351 -18.37 0.26 10.35
C ASN A 351 -19.65 -0.16 9.59
N ASP A 352 -20.81 0.34 10.02
CA ASP A 352 -22.13 0.12 9.40
C ASP A 352 -22.43 -1.35 9.07
N PHE A 353 -22.33 -2.25 10.06
CA PHE A 353 -22.69 -3.66 9.86
C PHE A 353 -24.23 -3.78 9.89
N PRO A 354 -24.90 -3.92 8.72
CA PRO A 354 -26.34 -3.65 8.62
C PRO A 354 -27.23 -4.66 9.36
N SER A 355 -26.66 -5.80 9.78
CA SER A 355 -27.34 -6.87 10.53
C SER A 355 -26.88 -6.99 11.99
N PHE A 356 -26.06 -6.06 12.49
CA PHE A 356 -25.38 -6.21 13.78
C PHE A 356 -26.02 -5.33 14.86
N LYS A 357 -27.15 -5.79 15.40
CA LYS A 357 -27.75 -5.26 16.63
C LYS A 357 -27.70 -6.32 17.71
N ILE A 358 -26.87 -6.10 18.73
CA ILE A 358 -26.74 -7.03 19.86
C ILE A 358 -27.98 -6.88 20.74
N PRO A 359 -28.74 -7.96 21.04
CA PRO A 359 -29.87 -7.86 21.96
C PRO A 359 -29.39 -7.65 23.41
N GLU A 360 -29.79 -6.53 24.01
CA GLU A 360 -29.35 -6.12 25.37
C GLU A 360 -29.90 -7.02 26.49
N ASN A 361 -30.98 -7.76 26.24
CA ASN A 361 -31.64 -8.64 27.22
C ASN A 361 -31.02 -10.03 27.35
N LEU A 362 -29.91 -10.30 26.65
CA LEU A 362 -29.22 -11.59 26.68
C LEU A 362 -28.06 -11.60 27.67
N SER A 363 -27.67 -12.79 28.14
CA SER A 363 -26.43 -12.97 28.90
C SER A 363 -25.20 -12.55 28.06
N ILE A 364 -24.10 -12.13 28.70
CA ILE A 364 -22.84 -11.76 28.03
C ILE A 364 -22.36 -12.87 27.08
N ALA A 365 -22.41 -14.13 27.52
CA ALA A 365 -22.03 -15.29 26.68
C ALA A 365 -22.91 -15.40 25.42
N SER A 366 -24.22 -15.14 25.55
CA SER A 366 -25.16 -15.15 24.42
C SER A 366 -24.97 -13.95 23.49
N GLN A 367 -24.62 -12.77 24.03
CA GLN A 367 -24.28 -11.59 23.24
C GLN A 367 -23.00 -11.81 22.43
N LEU A 368 -21.95 -12.39 23.03
CA LEU A 368 -20.71 -12.77 22.33
C LEU A 368 -20.96 -13.81 21.25
N ALA A 369 -21.73 -14.86 21.56
CA ALA A 369 -22.13 -15.86 20.57
C ALA A 369 -22.91 -15.24 19.39
N TYR A 370 -23.75 -14.22 19.68
CA TYR A 370 -24.42 -13.43 18.64
C TYR A 370 -23.41 -12.67 17.79
N CYS A 371 -22.46 -11.96 18.39
CA CYS A 371 -21.39 -11.24 17.69
C CYS A 371 -20.64 -12.15 16.72
N TRP A 372 -20.16 -13.30 17.19
CA TRP A 372 -19.39 -14.22 16.35
C TRP A 372 -20.19 -14.82 15.20
N ARG A 373 -21.47 -15.10 15.42
CA ARG A 373 -22.37 -15.65 14.40
C ARG A 373 -22.80 -14.63 13.37
N LYS A 374 -23.01 -13.37 13.78
CA LYS A 374 -23.57 -12.30 12.93
C LYS A 374 -22.53 -11.33 12.38
N TRP A 375 -21.25 -11.54 12.70
CA TRP A 375 -20.15 -10.82 12.07
C TRP A 375 -20.21 -10.93 10.54
N GLN A 376 -19.81 -9.87 9.83
CA GLN A 376 -19.76 -9.87 8.36
C GLN A 376 -18.88 -11.01 7.80
N PRO A 377 -19.10 -11.56 6.59
CA PRO A 377 -18.30 -12.63 5.99
C PRO A 377 -16.78 -12.32 5.86
N GLY A 378 -15.94 -13.34 5.61
CA GLY A 378 -14.48 -13.19 5.46
C GLY A 378 -13.63 -13.59 6.68
N LYS A 379 -12.29 -13.64 6.51
CA LYS A 379 -11.33 -13.87 7.61
C LYS A 379 -11.25 -12.62 8.47
N VAL A 380 -11.20 -12.77 9.79
CA VAL A 380 -11.26 -11.64 10.74
C VAL A 380 -10.03 -11.68 11.64
N LEU A 381 -9.40 -10.53 11.89
CA LEU A 381 -8.38 -10.38 12.93
C LEU A 381 -9.00 -9.71 14.16
N LEU A 382 -9.00 -10.40 15.29
CA LEU A 382 -9.32 -9.84 16.59
C LEU A 382 -8.01 -9.57 17.34
N VAL A 383 -7.76 -8.34 17.74
CA VAL A 383 -6.59 -7.99 18.55
C VAL A 383 -7.05 -7.70 19.97
N PHE A 384 -6.73 -8.58 20.92
CA PHE A 384 -6.91 -8.32 22.35
C PHE A 384 -5.64 -7.70 22.91
N ASP A 385 -5.64 -6.38 23.02
CA ASP A 385 -4.50 -5.62 23.49
C ASP A 385 -4.53 -5.44 25.02
N ASN A 386 -3.34 -5.49 25.61
CA ASN A 386 -3.08 -5.28 27.04
C ASN A 386 -3.80 -6.28 27.96
N VAL A 387 -3.84 -7.56 27.59
CA VAL A 387 -4.40 -8.63 28.43
C VAL A 387 -3.48 -8.90 29.61
N THR A 388 -3.97 -8.62 30.82
CA THR A 388 -3.23 -8.81 32.07
C THR A 388 -3.43 -10.19 32.69
N ASP A 389 -4.62 -10.79 32.52
CA ASP A 389 -4.96 -12.13 32.98
C ASP A 389 -5.50 -12.97 31.82
N ILE A 390 -4.67 -13.91 31.35
CA ILE A 390 -5.02 -14.79 30.23
C ILE A 390 -6.19 -15.72 30.56
N LYS A 391 -6.49 -15.99 31.84
CA LYS A 391 -7.60 -16.89 32.21
C LYS A 391 -8.95 -16.27 31.87
N GLN A 392 -9.05 -14.95 31.99
CA GLN A 392 -10.30 -14.21 31.75
C GLN A 392 -10.63 -14.08 30.27
N ILE A 393 -9.64 -14.20 29.38
CA ILE A 393 -9.88 -14.06 27.94
C ILE A 393 -10.75 -15.19 27.39
N LYS A 394 -10.72 -16.38 28.02
CA LYS A 394 -11.32 -17.60 27.49
C LYS A 394 -12.81 -17.43 27.19
N ASP A 395 -13.51 -16.67 28.02
CA ASP A 395 -14.95 -16.44 27.88
C ASP A 395 -15.30 -15.47 26.74
N TYR A 396 -14.32 -14.71 26.25
CA TYR A 396 -14.46 -13.73 25.16
C TYR A 396 -13.95 -14.24 23.81
N LEU A 397 -13.36 -15.43 23.76
CA LEU A 397 -12.78 -15.96 22.52
C LEU A 397 -13.87 -16.43 21.55
N PRO A 398 -13.67 -16.24 20.23
CA PRO A 398 -14.54 -16.85 19.23
C PRO A 398 -14.36 -18.38 19.22
N PRO A 399 -15.33 -19.14 18.66
CA PRO A 399 -15.21 -20.59 18.51
C PRO A 399 -13.93 -21.01 17.78
N MET A 400 -13.27 -22.07 18.26
CA MET A 400 -12.07 -22.63 17.63
C MET A 400 -12.36 -23.19 16.23
N GLY A 401 -11.36 -23.16 15.34
CA GLY A 401 -11.50 -23.62 13.95
C GLY A 401 -12.32 -22.70 13.05
N SER A 402 -12.69 -21.52 13.53
CA SER A 402 -13.44 -20.53 12.76
C SER A 402 -12.54 -19.65 11.88
N ARG A 403 -13.18 -18.74 11.13
CA ARG A 403 -12.55 -17.70 10.31
C ARG A 403 -11.86 -16.58 11.11
N PHE A 404 -11.99 -16.59 12.43
CA PHE A 404 -11.35 -15.62 13.31
C PHE A 404 -9.89 -16.04 13.58
N ARG A 405 -9.01 -15.05 13.55
CA ARG A 405 -7.65 -15.10 14.06
C ARG A 405 -7.56 -14.14 15.24
N VAL A 406 -6.96 -14.59 16.33
CA VAL A 406 -6.87 -13.83 17.57
C VAL A 406 -5.40 -13.53 17.85
N LEU A 407 -5.08 -12.25 17.93
CA LEU A 407 -3.79 -11.75 18.34
C LEU A 407 -3.91 -11.17 19.76
N ILE A 408 -3.09 -11.64 20.67
CA ILE A 408 -3.12 -11.19 22.07
C ILE A 408 -1.82 -10.46 22.38
N THR A 409 -1.87 -9.29 23.01
CA THR A 409 -0.68 -8.70 23.63
C THR A 409 -0.76 -8.87 25.14
N THR A 410 0.27 -9.44 25.76
CA THR A 410 0.25 -9.73 27.19
C THR A 410 1.65 -9.71 27.81
N ARG A 411 1.71 -9.46 29.12
CA ARG A 411 2.93 -9.62 29.92
C ARG A 411 3.06 -11.03 30.50
N SER A 412 2.03 -11.86 30.39
CA SER A 412 2.04 -13.23 30.91
C SER A 412 2.99 -14.10 30.07
N SER A 413 3.89 -14.81 30.75
CA SER A 413 4.84 -15.74 30.13
C SER A 413 4.30 -17.18 30.03
N GLN A 414 3.32 -17.54 30.84
CA GLN A 414 2.66 -18.84 30.80
C GLN A 414 1.35 -18.73 30.04
N LEU A 415 1.31 -19.31 28.84
CA LEU A 415 0.16 -19.24 27.96
C LEU A 415 -0.21 -20.63 27.42
N PRO A 416 -1.51 -20.93 27.27
CA PRO A 416 -1.95 -22.13 26.58
C PRO A 416 -1.92 -22.00 25.04
N TYR A 417 -1.45 -20.87 24.51
CA TYR A 417 -1.47 -20.52 23.09
C TYR A 417 -0.05 -20.39 22.53
N ALA A 418 0.08 -20.56 21.21
CA ALA A 418 1.32 -20.24 20.51
C ALA A 418 1.72 -18.79 20.78
N SER A 419 3.01 -18.53 21.01
CA SER A 419 3.47 -17.20 21.37
C SER A 419 4.80 -16.81 20.75
N ILE A 420 4.96 -15.50 20.57
CA ILE A 420 6.20 -14.86 20.17
C ILE A 420 6.73 -14.00 21.33
N PRO A 421 7.84 -14.38 21.97
CA PRO A 421 8.46 -13.55 23.00
C PRO A 421 9.17 -12.37 22.35
N LEU A 422 8.71 -11.16 22.66
CA LEU A 422 9.30 -9.91 22.18
C LEU A 422 10.23 -9.34 23.25
N GLY A 423 11.53 -9.38 22.99
CA GLY A 423 12.56 -8.79 23.86
C GLY A 423 12.93 -7.36 23.49
N GLY A 424 14.07 -6.90 24.02
CA GLY A 424 14.71 -5.64 23.58
C GLY A 424 14.96 -5.60 22.07
N LEU A 425 15.22 -4.40 21.55
CA LEU A 425 15.70 -4.24 20.19
C LEU A 425 17.09 -4.88 20.04
N PRO A 426 17.47 -5.36 18.85
CA PRO A 426 18.87 -5.64 18.61
C PRO A 426 19.70 -4.34 18.70
N GLU A 427 20.99 -4.47 18.99
CA GLU A 427 21.84 -3.35 19.40
C GLU A 427 21.88 -2.22 18.35
N THR A 428 22.02 -2.59 17.09
CA THR A 428 22.07 -1.67 15.95
C THR A 428 20.81 -0.81 15.86
N GLU A 429 19.64 -1.41 16.06
CA GLU A 429 18.32 -0.80 15.96
C GLU A 429 18.00 0.04 17.19
N ALA A 430 18.48 -0.38 18.36
CA ALA A 430 18.38 0.41 19.58
C ALA A 430 19.21 1.71 19.48
N LEU A 431 20.43 1.61 18.93
CA LEU A 431 21.28 2.77 18.65
C LEU A 431 20.65 3.68 17.61
N GLU A 432 20.10 3.09 16.55
CA GLU A 432 19.41 3.83 15.50
C GLU A 432 18.18 4.56 16.05
N LEU A 433 17.36 3.89 16.87
CA LEU A 433 16.22 4.52 17.53
C LEU A 433 16.68 5.68 18.42
N LEU A 434 17.72 5.48 19.23
CA LEU A 434 18.26 6.51 20.11
C LEU A 434 18.80 7.73 19.33
N ALA A 435 19.55 7.50 18.25
CA ALA A 435 20.05 8.55 17.36
C ALA A 435 18.91 9.37 16.76
N ASN A 436 17.85 8.69 16.29
CA ASN A 436 16.67 9.36 15.74
C ASN A 436 15.91 10.18 16.78
N LEU A 437 15.73 9.63 17.99
CA LEU A 437 15.04 10.33 19.07
C LEU A 437 15.78 11.60 19.50
N LEU A 438 17.12 11.55 19.51
CA LEU A 438 17.98 12.69 19.84
C LEU A 438 18.22 13.64 18.64
N ARG A 439 17.78 13.26 17.43
CA ARG A 439 18.05 13.98 16.17
C ARG A 439 19.54 14.25 15.95
N GLN A 440 20.40 13.29 16.30
CA GLN A 440 21.85 13.44 16.27
C GLN A 440 22.52 12.22 15.61
N GLU A 441 23.58 12.46 14.83
CA GLU A 441 24.52 11.43 14.42
C GLU A 441 25.62 11.30 15.48
N PHE A 442 25.97 10.06 15.85
CA PHE A 442 26.99 9.80 16.84
C PHE A 442 28.37 9.70 16.19
N ASP A 443 29.35 10.44 16.71
CA ASP A 443 30.76 10.17 16.44
C ASP A 443 31.23 8.85 17.10
N GLN A 444 32.49 8.46 16.88
CA GLN A 444 33.00 7.18 17.38
C GLN A 444 33.02 7.07 18.91
N LYS A 445 33.20 8.17 19.65
CA LYS A 445 33.17 8.17 21.12
C LYS A 445 31.73 8.21 21.64
N GLU A 446 30.88 8.99 20.99
CA GLU A 446 29.45 9.06 21.30
C GLU A 446 28.75 7.73 21.06
N LEU A 447 29.15 6.99 20.02
CA LEU A 447 28.60 5.68 19.71
C LEU A 447 28.89 4.65 20.81
N GLU A 448 30.12 4.62 21.35
CA GLU A 448 30.48 3.72 22.45
C GLU A 448 29.73 4.06 23.75
N PHE A 449 29.51 5.36 23.99
CA PHE A 449 28.67 5.80 25.10
C PHE A 449 27.20 5.44 24.90
N ALA A 450 26.65 5.65 23.70
CA ALA A 450 25.29 5.26 23.32
C ALA A 450 25.08 3.75 23.45
N LYS A 451 26.05 2.92 23.04
CA LYS A 451 26.02 1.47 23.25
C LYS A 451 25.90 1.12 24.72
N THR A 452 26.71 1.76 25.57
CA THR A 452 26.67 1.56 27.03
C THR A 452 25.31 1.94 27.61
N LEU A 453 24.71 3.05 27.16
CA LEU A 453 23.38 3.48 27.58
C LEU A 453 22.30 2.47 27.16
N CYS A 454 22.30 2.08 25.89
CA CYS A 454 21.39 1.08 25.33
C CYS A 454 21.47 -0.25 26.09
N GLN A 455 22.69 -0.72 26.41
CA GLN A 455 22.90 -1.93 27.22
C GLN A 455 22.30 -1.78 28.64
N LYS A 456 22.49 -0.63 29.30
CA LYS A 456 21.93 -0.38 30.65
C LYS A 456 20.41 -0.44 30.67
N VAL A 457 19.76 0.03 29.61
CA VAL A 457 18.30 -0.06 29.45
C VAL A 457 17.84 -1.32 28.71
N ARG A 458 18.73 -2.30 28.52
CA ARG A 458 18.46 -3.59 27.90
C ARG A 458 17.81 -3.46 26.52
N PHE A 459 18.17 -2.39 25.79
CA PHE A 459 17.67 -2.10 24.45
C PHE A 459 16.14 -1.98 24.38
N GLU A 460 15.47 -1.64 25.49
CA GLU A 460 14.02 -1.53 25.55
C GLU A 460 13.54 -0.20 24.90
N PRO A 461 12.66 -0.24 23.88
CA PRO A 461 12.18 0.96 23.19
C PRO A 461 11.69 2.05 24.14
N LEU A 462 10.78 1.72 25.06
CA LEU A 462 10.21 2.71 25.98
C LEU A 462 11.26 3.37 26.87
N ALA A 463 12.27 2.61 27.30
CA ALA A 463 13.37 3.16 28.07
C ALA A 463 14.26 4.09 27.23
N LEU A 464 14.46 3.79 25.94
CA LEU A 464 15.17 4.68 25.01
C LEU A 464 14.39 5.99 24.76
N TYR A 465 13.06 5.92 24.61
CA TYR A 465 12.20 7.12 24.58
C TYR A 465 12.35 7.96 25.83
N THR A 466 12.38 7.31 27.00
CA THR A 466 12.55 7.98 28.29
C THR A 466 13.93 8.64 28.40
N LEU A 467 15.01 7.93 28.02
CA LEU A 467 16.37 8.48 27.99
C LEU A 467 16.43 9.70 27.06
N ALA A 468 15.93 9.57 25.83
CA ALA A 468 15.96 10.67 24.88
C ALA A 468 15.18 11.89 25.38
N GLY A 469 14.02 11.69 26.03
CA GLY A 469 13.25 12.77 26.66
C GLY A 469 14.02 13.50 27.75
N LEU A 470 14.87 12.80 28.51
CA LEU A 470 15.72 13.40 29.54
C LEU A 470 16.93 14.15 28.97
N PHE A 471 17.47 13.72 27.83
CA PHE A 471 18.64 14.33 27.19
C PHE A 471 18.30 15.39 26.13
N SER A 472 17.05 15.47 25.70
CA SER A 472 16.55 16.54 24.84
C SER A 472 16.58 17.88 25.61
N LYS A 473 17.36 18.85 25.15
CA LYS A 473 17.36 20.19 25.78
C LYS A 473 15.97 20.82 25.68
N PRO A 474 15.46 21.52 26.71
CA PRO A 474 14.21 22.25 26.62
C PRO A 474 14.33 23.32 25.52
N GLY A 475 13.47 23.29 24.50
CA GLY A 475 13.33 24.37 23.52
C GLY A 475 13.74 24.08 22.06
N SER A 476 13.83 22.82 21.64
CA SER A 476 13.92 22.48 20.21
C SER A 476 12.63 21.80 19.73
N THR A 477 11.54 22.57 19.71
CA THR A 477 10.30 22.20 19.02
C THR A 477 10.48 22.33 17.52
#